data_AF-A0A1X7LP86-F1
#
_entry.id   AF-A0A1X7LP86-F1
#
_cell.length_a   1.000
_cell.length_b   1.000
_cell.length_c   1.000
_cell.angle_alpha   90.00
_cell.angle_beta   90.00
_cell.angle_gamma   90.00
#
_symmetry.space_group_name_H-M   'P 1'
#
loop_
_entity.id
_entity.type
_entity.pdbx_description
1 polymer ?
#
loop_
_entity_poly.entity_id
_entity_poly.type
_entity_poly.pdbx_seq_one_letter_code
_entity_poly.pdbx_strand_id
1 'polypeptide(L)'
;MKELSIFEFINQCVTNSSALICGNGFSMNFDDDFGNIYDRLYASHKELVHNSEYEVKSNKKFTKKCLDNYKGVIQHLRNISESNLHKVFADGLIFAESIKNNKQLIDDLRKKGYITELVFGISQIDIVNQMCDVGMKKGIRYVNIEFWTILIYFYFAIKKLSPQYYSFPSNNLFLTVVNTGDRSKILLISDEDDIYQSILFNGFSTYYRLLFSIAIFSKGKALELNKLENIANLDIEKIKDFLMMFGSLISLNYDKIMENIAGTSVEHFHGQFIRNKEYVYYQSLGLNYDKGYISFSDLMLGDYFTFKTLLPVINNLSRGGINKDSLRFSDKMDNLIKNNSINNVVIFGMNIENDQHVLRNLMLGFYNARQQAPHIIYCYFTNEEKESFKQQFDAVITFSKEVSEYACNIDVSFIKTQDLLKEYFYKS
;
A
#
# COMPACT_ATOMS: atom_id res chain seq x y z
N MET A 1 -25.65 -8.77 9.12
CA MET A 1 -25.46 -7.86 7.98
C MET A 1 -26.69 -6.97 7.76
N LYS A 2 -26.72 -5.83 8.47
CA LYS A 2 -27.79 -4.82 8.42
C LYS A 2 -27.27 -3.51 7.81
N GLU A 3 -28.14 -2.72 7.19
CA GLU A 3 -27.86 -1.34 6.80
C GLU A 3 -28.33 -0.38 7.90
N LEU A 4 -27.46 0.55 8.29
CA LEU A 4 -27.69 1.52 9.36
C LEU A 4 -28.13 2.86 8.79
N SER A 5 -29.09 3.49 9.47
CA SER A 5 -29.30 4.93 9.39
C SER A 5 -28.19 5.69 10.11
N ILE A 6 -28.06 7.00 9.84
CA ILE A 6 -27.09 7.88 10.52
C ILE A 6 -27.27 7.86 12.05
N PHE A 7 -28.51 7.85 12.53
CA PHE A 7 -28.81 7.80 13.96
C PHE A 7 -28.35 6.49 14.60
N GLU A 8 -28.63 5.35 13.93
CA GLU A 8 -28.17 4.05 14.41
C GLU A 8 -26.65 3.94 14.39
N PHE A 9 -25.99 4.48 13.37
CA PHE A 9 -24.53 4.57 13.29
C PHE A 9 -23.94 5.34 14.47
N ILE A 10 -24.44 6.55 14.74
CA ILE A 10 -23.96 7.38 15.86
C ILE A 10 -24.14 6.62 17.18
N ASN A 11 -25.31 6.02 17.39
CA ASN A 11 -25.58 5.25 18.60
C ASN A 11 -24.61 4.07 18.76
N GLN A 12 -24.30 3.33 17.68
CA GLN A 12 -23.30 2.25 17.72
C GLN A 12 -21.91 2.77 18.08
N CYS A 13 -21.48 3.89 17.50
CA CYS A 13 -20.16 4.46 17.75
C CYS A 13 -20.00 4.96 19.21
N VAL A 14 -21.03 5.59 19.78
CA VAL A 14 -20.97 6.19 21.12
C VAL A 14 -21.14 5.16 22.24
N THR A 15 -21.90 4.08 22.00
CA THR A 15 -22.16 3.04 23.02
C THR A 15 -21.06 1.99 23.14
N ASN A 16 -20.16 1.91 22.15
CA ASN A 16 -19.07 0.95 22.10
C ASN A 16 -17.70 1.63 22.17
N SER A 17 -16.66 0.85 22.49
CA SER A 17 -15.28 1.32 22.32
C SER A 17 -14.93 1.24 20.84
N SER A 18 -15.06 2.39 20.18
CA SER A 18 -15.03 2.50 18.73
C SER A 18 -13.69 2.99 18.21
N ALA A 19 -13.18 2.35 17.17
CA ALA A 19 -12.06 2.85 16.39
C ALA A 19 -12.46 3.12 14.93
N LEU A 20 -11.81 4.08 14.30
CA LEU A 20 -11.98 4.42 12.89
C LEU A 20 -10.74 4.02 12.09
N ILE A 21 -10.92 3.27 11.01
CA ILE A 21 -9.89 2.93 10.03
C ILE A 21 -10.19 3.68 8.73
N CYS A 22 -9.31 4.58 8.34
CA CYS A 22 -9.43 5.36 7.12
C CYS A 22 -8.47 4.85 6.03
N GLY A 23 -9.01 4.56 4.85
CA GLY A 23 -8.26 4.36 3.60
C GLY A 23 -8.26 5.60 2.71
N ASN A 24 -7.79 5.45 1.46
CA ASN A 24 -7.58 6.56 0.52
C ASN A 24 -8.85 7.37 0.25
N GLY A 25 -10.02 6.75 0.34
CA GLY A 25 -11.31 7.42 0.17
C GLY A 25 -11.58 8.51 1.21
N PHE A 26 -10.86 8.55 2.35
CA PHE A 26 -10.91 9.70 3.26
C PHE A 26 -10.19 10.92 2.67
N SER A 27 -8.92 10.76 2.30
CA SER A 27 -8.05 11.83 1.81
C SER A 27 -8.54 12.41 0.47
N MET A 28 -9.16 11.59 -0.39
CA MET A 28 -9.77 12.01 -1.65
C MET A 28 -10.88 13.07 -1.48
N ASN A 29 -11.50 13.18 -0.29
CA ASN A 29 -12.49 14.25 -0.07
C ASN A 29 -11.87 15.64 0.06
N PHE A 30 -10.56 15.72 0.32
CA PHE A 30 -9.84 16.97 0.52
C PHE A 30 -9.09 17.42 -0.73
N ASP A 31 -8.66 16.48 -1.57
CA ASP A 31 -7.95 16.76 -2.81
C ASP A 31 -8.03 15.60 -3.80
N ASP A 32 -8.40 15.90 -5.05
CA ASP A 32 -8.46 14.91 -6.13
C ASP A 32 -7.10 14.31 -6.46
N ASP A 33 -6.02 14.98 -6.03
CA ASP A 33 -4.68 14.47 -6.19
C ASP A 33 -4.48 13.08 -5.57
N PHE A 34 -5.17 12.77 -4.47
CA PHE A 34 -5.09 11.45 -3.83
C PHE A 34 -5.83 10.37 -4.62
N GLY A 35 -6.75 10.74 -5.51
CA GLY A 35 -7.42 9.82 -6.43
C GLY A 35 -6.67 9.61 -7.75
N ASN A 36 -5.94 10.63 -8.23
CA ASN A 36 -5.36 10.66 -9.57
C ASN A 36 -3.82 10.73 -9.56
N ILE A 37 -3.18 9.82 -8.82
CA ILE A 37 -1.71 9.80 -8.65
C ILE A 37 -0.95 9.76 -9.99
N TYR A 38 -1.51 9.07 -10.99
CA TYR A 38 -0.87 8.93 -12.31
C TYR A 38 -0.72 10.24 -13.08
N ASP A 39 -1.59 11.23 -12.84
CA ASP A 39 -1.58 12.50 -13.57
C ASP A 39 -0.38 13.38 -13.16
N ARG A 40 0.23 13.08 -12.00
CA ARG A 40 1.41 13.80 -11.51
C ARG A 40 2.73 13.09 -11.80
N LEU A 41 2.73 11.91 -12.44
CA LEU A 41 3.94 11.10 -12.59
C LEU A 41 5.12 11.86 -13.17
N TYR A 42 4.92 12.64 -14.22
CA TYR A 42 6.03 13.37 -14.84
C TYR A 42 6.53 14.53 -13.98
N ALA A 43 5.63 15.22 -13.27
CA ALA A 43 6.02 16.23 -12.29
C ALA A 43 6.82 15.61 -11.14
N SER A 44 6.35 14.48 -10.60
CA SER A 44 7.03 13.72 -9.55
C SER A 44 8.38 13.15 -10.00
N HIS A 45 8.49 12.71 -11.25
CA HIS A 45 9.77 12.30 -11.84
C HIS A 45 10.77 13.44 -11.88
N LYS A 46 10.35 14.63 -12.34
CA LYS A 46 11.21 15.82 -12.34
C LYS A 46 11.66 16.16 -10.92
N GLU A 47 10.76 16.11 -9.97
CA GLU A 47 11.07 16.36 -8.57
C GLU A 47 12.03 15.31 -7.99
N LEU A 48 11.84 14.04 -8.35
CA LEU A 48 12.72 12.95 -7.98
C LEU A 48 14.15 13.21 -8.47
N VAL A 49 14.31 13.52 -9.76
CA VAL A 49 15.63 13.72 -10.37
C VAL A 49 16.41 14.87 -9.72
N HIS A 50 15.73 15.93 -9.28
CA HIS A 50 16.38 17.14 -8.78
C HIS A 50 16.50 17.18 -7.25
N ASN A 51 15.48 16.71 -6.53
CA ASN A 51 15.30 16.99 -5.11
C ASN A 51 15.23 15.73 -4.24
N SER A 52 15.10 14.54 -4.82
CA SER A 52 15.10 13.30 -4.01
C SER A 52 16.49 12.95 -3.48
N GLU A 53 16.49 12.20 -2.39
CA GLU A 53 17.68 11.67 -1.78
C GLU A 53 17.49 10.17 -1.49
N TYR A 54 18.47 9.38 -1.90
CA TYR A 54 18.57 7.97 -1.56
C TYR A 54 19.93 7.70 -0.91
N GLU A 55 19.91 7.41 0.37
CA GLU A 55 21.11 7.18 1.18
C GLU A 55 21.11 5.75 1.72
N VAL A 56 22.29 5.13 1.76
CA VAL A 56 22.46 3.77 2.29
C VAL A 56 23.58 3.78 3.32
N LYS A 57 23.27 3.35 4.55
CA LYS A 57 24.23 3.26 5.66
C LYS A 57 24.39 1.82 6.13
N SER A 58 25.21 1.09 5.39
CA SER A 58 25.55 -0.31 5.68
C SER A 58 26.99 -0.63 5.25
N ASN A 59 27.36 -1.90 5.28
CA ASN A 59 28.67 -2.37 4.82
C ASN A 59 28.89 -2.06 3.32
N LYS A 60 30.16 -2.09 2.88
CA LYS A 60 30.57 -1.71 1.52
C LYS A 60 29.84 -2.50 0.42
N LYS A 61 29.59 -3.80 0.61
CA LYS A 61 28.91 -4.65 -0.39
C LYS A 61 27.45 -4.25 -0.54
N PHE A 62 26.75 -4.13 0.59
CA PHE A 62 25.35 -3.70 0.64
C PHE A 62 25.17 -2.33 0.00
N THR A 63 25.93 -1.34 0.48
CA THR A 63 25.90 0.04 -0.02
C THR A 63 26.19 0.10 -1.52
N LYS A 64 27.18 -0.66 -2.00
CA LYS A 64 27.49 -0.72 -3.43
C LYS A 64 26.37 -1.36 -4.26
N LYS A 65 25.76 -2.46 -3.81
CA LYS A 65 24.64 -3.10 -4.53
C LYS A 65 23.49 -2.12 -4.71
N CYS A 66 23.02 -1.52 -3.62
CA CYS A 66 21.92 -0.56 -3.62
C CYS A 66 22.19 0.65 -4.51
N LEU A 67 23.34 1.31 -4.31
CA LEU A 67 23.65 2.56 -5.03
C LEU A 67 23.95 2.33 -6.51
N ASP A 68 24.66 1.27 -6.88
CA ASP A 68 24.97 0.99 -8.30
C ASP A 68 23.69 0.67 -9.08
N ASN A 69 22.78 -0.09 -8.48
CA ASN A 69 21.47 -0.43 -9.06
C ASN A 69 20.60 0.81 -9.26
N TYR A 70 20.39 1.61 -8.20
CA TYR A 70 19.59 2.82 -8.28
C TYR A 70 20.18 3.86 -9.25
N LYS A 71 21.50 4.10 -9.20
CA LYS A 71 22.18 5.05 -10.10
C LYS A 71 22.04 4.63 -11.56
N GLY A 72 22.05 3.33 -11.87
CA GLY A 72 21.80 2.84 -13.23
C GLY A 72 20.45 3.31 -13.76
N VAL A 73 19.39 3.15 -12.98
CA VAL A 73 18.03 3.57 -13.36
C VAL A 73 17.91 5.08 -13.48
N ILE A 74 18.44 5.83 -12.50
CA ILE A 74 18.42 7.30 -12.56
C ILE A 74 19.15 7.83 -13.79
N GLN A 75 20.31 7.27 -14.12
CA GLN A 75 21.05 7.67 -15.32
C GLN A 75 20.24 7.40 -16.60
N HIS A 76 19.55 6.27 -16.67
CA HIS A 76 18.72 5.89 -17.82
C HIS A 76 17.47 6.76 -17.96
N LEU A 77 16.81 7.08 -16.85
CA LEU A 77 15.54 7.80 -16.85
C LEU A 77 15.70 9.33 -16.74
N ARG A 78 16.91 9.85 -16.47
CA ARG A 78 17.13 11.27 -16.13
C ARG A 78 16.44 12.28 -17.06
N ASN A 79 16.48 11.99 -18.37
CA ASN A 79 15.96 12.87 -19.41
C ASN A 79 14.78 12.23 -20.17
N ILE A 80 14.07 11.28 -19.54
CA ILE A 80 12.93 10.63 -20.16
C ILE A 80 11.84 11.66 -20.46
N SER A 81 11.21 11.55 -21.63
CA SER A 81 10.03 12.35 -21.95
C SER A 81 8.83 11.87 -21.11
N GLU A 82 7.84 12.75 -20.93
CA GLU A 82 6.57 12.39 -20.29
C GLU A 82 5.91 11.18 -20.97
N SER A 83 5.84 11.19 -22.31
CA SER A 83 5.30 10.07 -23.09
C SER A 83 6.02 8.76 -22.83
N ASN A 84 7.35 8.78 -22.75
CA ASN A 84 8.14 7.58 -22.48
C ASN A 84 8.03 7.13 -21.02
N LEU A 85 7.88 8.05 -20.06
CA LEU A 85 7.64 7.69 -18.66
C LEU A 85 6.31 6.94 -18.51
N HIS A 86 5.24 7.44 -19.12
CA HIS A 86 3.96 6.71 -19.16
C HIS A 86 4.08 5.39 -19.93
N LYS A 87 4.89 5.37 -20.99
CA LYS A 87 5.17 4.15 -21.74
C LYS A 87 5.83 3.06 -20.89
N VAL A 88 6.65 3.40 -19.87
CA VAL A 88 7.19 2.40 -18.93
C VAL A 88 6.06 1.55 -18.34
N PHE A 89 4.98 2.18 -17.88
CA PHE A 89 3.86 1.46 -17.24
C PHE A 89 2.93 0.80 -18.27
N ALA A 90 2.74 1.43 -19.44
CA ALA A 90 2.01 0.80 -20.55
C ALA A 90 2.71 -0.49 -21.03
N ASP A 91 4.02 -0.46 -21.18
CA ASP A 91 4.82 -1.64 -21.53
C ASP A 91 4.83 -2.66 -20.38
N GLY A 92 4.70 -2.22 -19.13
CA GLY A 92 4.46 -3.11 -17.99
C GLY A 92 3.17 -3.92 -18.16
N LEU A 93 2.08 -3.28 -18.61
CA LEU A 93 0.82 -3.97 -18.89
C LEU A 93 0.96 -5.00 -20.02
N ILE A 94 1.69 -4.67 -21.10
CA ILE A 94 2.01 -5.61 -22.18
C ILE A 94 2.77 -6.83 -21.63
N PHE A 95 3.70 -6.60 -20.70
CA PHE A 95 4.42 -7.70 -20.06
C PHE A 95 3.49 -8.55 -19.18
N ALA A 96 2.60 -7.94 -18.39
CA ALA A 96 1.59 -8.65 -17.62
C ALA A 96 0.70 -9.55 -18.52
N GLU A 97 0.22 -9.01 -19.64
CA GLU A 97 -0.59 -9.76 -20.62
C GLU A 97 0.19 -10.93 -21.22
N SER A 98 1.48 -10.75 -21.51
CA SER A 98 2.33 -11.83 -22.03
C SER A 98 2.47 -13.01 -21.05
N ILE A 99 2.45 -12.74 -19.75
CA ILE A 99 2.46 -13.77 -18.70
C ILE A 99 1.09 -14.44 -18.65
N LYS A 100 0.02 -13.65 -18.52
CA LYS A 100 -1.38 -14.13 -18.43
C LYS A 100 -1.75 -15.05 -19.59
N ASN A 101 -1.30 -14.72 -20.80
CA ASN A 101 -1.63 -15.46 -22.02
C ASN A 101 -0.79 -16.73 -22.22
N ASN A 102 0.25 -16.97 -21.42
CA ASN A 102 1.11 -18.15 -21.53
C ASN A 102 0.84 -19.16 -20.41
N LYS A 103 -0.13 -20.06 -20.63
CA LYS A 103 -0.51 -21.10 -19.65
C LYS A 103 0.65 -22.02 -19.26
N GLN A 104 1.48 -22.42 -20.22
CA GLN A 104 2.62 -23.29 -19.98
C GLN A 104 3.63 -22.63 -19.02
N LEU A 105 3.89 -21.33 -19.21
CA LEU A 105 4.74 -20.55 -18.32
C LEU A 105 4.19 -20.54 -16.90
N ILE A 106 2.90 -20.23 -16.73
CA ILE A 106 2.25 -20.19 -15.42
C ILE A 106 2.34 -21.54 -14.71
N ASP A 107 2.08 -22.64 -15.43
CA ASP A 107 2.14 -23.99 -14.88
C ASP A 107 3.55 -24.35 -14.42
N ASP A 108 4.57 -23.99 -15.19
CA ASP A 108 5.96 -24.28 -14.83
C ASP A 108 6.43 -23.39 -13.65
N LEU A 109 6.02 -22.12 -13.60
CA LEU A 109 6.25 -21.24 -12.45
C LEU A 109 5.60 -21.80 -11.17
N ARG A 110 4.38 -22.33 -11.26
CA ARG A 110 3.69 -23.01 -10.15
C ARG A 110 4.45 -24.27 -9.70
N LYS A 111 4.81 -25.15 -10.64
CA LYS A 111 5.57 -26.39 -10.34
C LYS A 111 6.91 -26.12 -9.66
N LYS A 112 7.55 -25.00 -9.98
CA LYS A 112 8.81 -24.56 -9.35
C LYS A 112 8.62 -23.79 -8.04
N GLY A 113 7.39 -23.54 -7.61
CA GLY A 113 7.09 -22.81 -6.37
C GLY A 113 7.32 -21.30 -6.47
N TYR A 114 7.39 -20.72 -7.67
CA TYR A 114 7.52 -19.27 -7.88
C TYR A 114 6.16 -18.55 -7.89
N ILE A 115 5.06 -19.28 -7.74
CA ILE A 115 3.75 -18.69 -7.49
C ILE A 115 3.30 -19.20 -6.14
N THR A 116 3.11 -18.28 -5.20
CA THR A 116 2.64 -18.51 -3.84
C THR A 116 1.19 -18.09 -3.75
N GLU A 117 0.34 -18.99 -3.33
CA GLU A 117 -1.04 -18.68 -2.99
C GLU A 117 -1.11 -18.34 -1.50
N LEU A 118 -1.65 -17.17 -1.18
CA LEU A 118 -1.92 -16.76 0.18
C LEU A 118 -3.08 -17.60 0.72
N VAL A 119 -3.12 -17.80 2.02
CA VAL A 119 -4.16 -18.61 2.70
C VAL A 119 -5.59 -18.11 2.48
N PHE A 120 -5.77 -16.90 1.96
CA PHE A 120 -7.06 -16.30 1.62
C PHE A 120 -7.31 -16.25 0.09
N GLY A 121 -6.61 -17.08 -0.68
CA GLY A 121 -6.93 -17.36 -2.09
C GLY A 121 -6.40 -16.34 -3.11
N ILE A 122 -5.48 -15.46 -2.72
CA ILE A 122 -4.79 -14.55 -3.65
C ILE A 122 -3.36 -15.03 -3.89
N SER A 123 -2.97 -15.12 -5.15
CA SER A 123 -1.60 -15.40 -5.58
C SER A 123 -1.00 -14.24 -6.38
N GLN A 124 0.32 -14.28 -6.64
CA GLN A 124 0.95 -13.27 -7.51
C GLN A 124 0.33 -13.25 -8.92
N ILE A 125 -0.16 -14.39 -9.44
CA ILE A 125 -0.78 -14.43 -10.77
C ILE A 125 -2.17 -13.79 -10.76
N ASP A 126 -2.89 -13.82 -9.63
CA ASP A 126 -4.18 -13.13 -9.52
C ASP A 126 -3.99 -11.61 -9.59
N ILE A 127 -2.92 -11.09 -9.00
CA ILE A 127 -2.54 -9.67 -9.14
C ILE A 127 -2.26 -9.35 -10.62
N VAL A 128 -1.51 -10.18 -11.33
CA VAL A 128 -1.27 -9.98 -12.79
C VAL A 128 -2.58 -10.00 -13.58
N ASN A 129 -3.51 -10.90 -13.25
CA ASN A 129 -4.82 -10.96 -13.89
C ASN A 129 -5.63 -9.68 -13.64
N GLN A 130 -5.66 -9.19 -12.40
CA GLN A 130 -6.31 -7.94 -12.03
C GLN A 130 -5.69 -6.74 -12.77
N MET A 131 -4.36 -6.66 -12.85
CA MET A 131 -3.66 -5.62 -13.63
C MET A 131 -4.13 -5.62 -15.09
N CYS A 132 -4.18 -6.79 -15.73
CA CYS A 132 -4.64 -6.94 -17.11
C CYS A 132 -6.10 -6.50 -17.26
N ASP A 133 -6.98 -6.98 -16.37
CA ASP A 133 -8.42 -6.70 -16.46
C ASP A 133 -8.73 -5.21 -16.25
N VAL A 134 -8.09 -4.57 -15.27
CA VAL A 134 -8.23 -3.13 -15.01
C VAL A 134 -7.59 -2.32 -16.14
N GLY A 135 -6.38 -2.69 -16.57
CA GLY A 135 -5.66 -2.03 -17.65
C GLY A 135 -6.43 -2.04 -18.97
N MET A 136 -7.06 -3.16 -19.32
CA MET A 136 -7.90 -3.28 -20.51
C MET A 136 -9.22 -2.49 -20.39
N LYS A 137 -9.91 -2.55 -19.23
CA LYS A 137 -11.25 -1.95 -19.07
C LYS A 137 -11.21 -0.45 -18.81
N LYS A 138 -10.24 0.03 -18.02
CA LYS A 138 -10.18 1.40 -17.50
C LYS A 138 -8.91 2.15 -17.95
N GLY A 139 -7.85 1.43 -18.35
CA GLY A 139 -6.58 2.02 -18.75
C GLY A 139 -5.53 2.01 -17.63
N ILE A 140 -4.27 2.30 -18.01
CA ILE A 140 -3.10 2.18 -17.12
C ILE A 140 -3.19 3.05 -15.86
N ARG A 141 -3.91 4.17 -15.92
CA ARG A 141 -4.05 5.12 -14.81
C ARG A 141 -4.90 4.60 -13.65
N TYR A 142 -5.62 3.50 -13.88
CA TYR A 142 -6.46 2.86 -12.86
C TYR A 142 -5.82 1.59 -12.28
N VAL A 143 -4.70 1.13 -12.84
CA VAL A 143 -3.96 0.00 -12.27
C VAL A 143 -3.42 0.42 -10.91
N ASN A 144 -3.67 -0.38 -9.88
CA ASN A 144 -3.15 -0.12 -8.53
C ASN A 144 -1.62 0.03 -8.62
N ILE A 145 -1.11 1.16 -8.12
CA ILE A 145 0.32 1.47 -8.15
C ILE A 145 1.12 0.34 -7.52
N GLU A 146 0.62 -0.26 -6.44
CA GLU A 146 1.33 -1.29 -5.68
C GLU A 146 1.60 -2.57 -6.47
N PHE A 147 0.88 -2.81 -7.57
CA PHE A 147 1.00 -4.06 -8.33
C PHE A 147 2.22 -4.10 -9.26
N TRP A 148 2.86 -2.97 -9.58
CA TRP A 148 4.00 -2.95 -10.51
C TRP A 148 5.19 -3.77 -10.02
N THR A 149 5.39 -3.90 -8.72
CA THR A 149 6.51 -4.68 -8.16
C THR A 149 6.33 -6.20 -8.34
N ILE A 150 5.09 -6.69 -8.52
CA ILE A 150 4.83 -8.09 -8.92
C ILE A 150 5.41 -8.40 -10.30
N LEU A 151 5.37 -7.44 -11.24
CA LEU A 151 5.98 -7.66 -12.54
C LEU A 151 7.51 -7.72 -12.45
N ILE A 152 8.12 -6.95 -11.54
CA ILE A 152 9.56 -7.08 -11.25
C ILE A 152 9.87 -8.48 -10.72
N TYR A 153 9.02 -9.02 -9.84
CA TYR A 153 9.12 -10.42 -9.38
C TYR A 153 9.09 -11.40 -10.55
N PHE A 154 8.07 -11.31 -11.42
CA PHE A 154 7.93 -12.24 -12.54
C PHE A 154 9.08 -12.14 -13.54
N TYR A 155 9.65 -10.95 -13.77
CA TYR A 155 10.84 -10.82 -14.61
C TYR A 155 11.99 -11.73 -14.12
N PHE A 156 12.29 -11.68 -12.82
CA PHE A 156 13.35 -12.51 -12.24
C PHE A 156 12.97 -13.99 -12.17
N ALA A 157 11.72 -14.31 -11.81
CA ALA A 157 11.24 -15.69 -11.79
C ALA A 157 11.32 -16.36 -13.17
N ILE A 158 10.93 -15.65 -14.24
CA ILE A 158 10.98 -16.14 -15.61
C ILE A 158 12.43 -16.28 -16.09
N LYS A 159 13.29 -15.29 -15.81
CA LYS A 159 14.73 -15.39 -16.11
C LYS A 159 15.37 -16.61 -15.45
N LYS A 160 14.99 -16.90 -14.22
CA LYS A 160 15.47 -18.05 -13.46
C LYS A 160 14.95 -19.36 -14.02
N LEU A 161 13.66 -19.43 -14.38
CA LEU A 161 13.07 -20.59 -15.04
C LEU A 161 13.73 -20.87 -16.40
N SER A 162 14.17 -19.82 -17.10
CA SER A 162 14.82 -19.87 -18.41
C SER A 162 14.11 -20.77 -19.45
N PRO A 163 12.78 -20.64 -19.63
CA PRO A 163 12.03 -21.48 -20.55
C PRO A 163 12.40 -21.21 -22.01
N GLN A 164 12.61 -22.26 -22.81
CA GLN A 164 12.91 -22.11 -24.25
C GLN A 164 11.70 -21.63 -25.07
N TYR A 165 10.49 -21.85 -24.59
CA TYR A 165 9.23 -21.58 -25.30
C TYR A 165 8.65 -20.18 -25.05
N TYR A 166 9.22 -19.42 -24.10
CA TYR A 166 8.74 -18.08 -23.78
C TYR A 166 9.83 -17.06 -24.08
N SER A 167 9.45 -15.99 -24.76
CA SER A 167 10.30 -14.83 -25.00
C SER A 167 9.65 -13.61 -24.37
N PHE A 168 10.46 -12.84 -23.65
CA PHE A 168 10.02 -11.54 -23.16
C PHE A 168 9.57 -10.65 -24.32
N PRO A 169 8.53 -9.80 -24.14
CA PRO A 169 8.10 -8.83 -25.14
C PRO A 169 9.27 -7.97 -25.64
N SER A 170 9.42 -7.87 -26.96
CA SER A 170 10.48 -7.07 -27.61
C SER A 170 10.23 -5.57 -27.44
N ASN A 171 11.31 -4.77 -27.34
CA ASN A 171 11.25 -3.30 -27.23
C ASN A 171 10.41 -2.79 -26.04
N ASN A 172 10.34 -3.56 -24.97
CA ASN A 172 9.57 -3.24 -23.79
C ASN A 172 10.39 -2.38 -22.81
N LEU A 173 9.95 -1.14 -22.58
CA LEU A 173 10.65 -0.18 -21.74
C LEU A 173 10.60 -0.56 -20.26
N PHE A 174 9.50 -1.15 -19.77
CA PHE A 174 9.43 -1.68 -18.40
C PHE A 174 10.57 -2.67 -18.13
N LEU A 175 10.68 -3.70 -18.98
CA LEU A 175 11.71 -4.72 -18.87
C LEU A 175 13.12 -4.15 -19.04
N THR A 176 13.28 -3.16 -19.92
CA THR A 176 14.56 -2.45 -20.10
C THR A 176 15.00 -1.76 -18.82
N VAL A 177 14.09 -1.07 -18.15
CA VAL A 177 14.39 -0.34 -16.90
C VAL A 177 14.60 -1.32 -15.74
N VAL A 178 13.82 -2.40 -15.64
CA VAL A 178 14.05 -3.46 -14.65
C VAL A 178 15.44 -4.06 -14.81
N ASN A 179 15.84 -4.41 -16.04
CA ASN A 179 17.17 -4.94 -16.34
C ASN A 179 18.28 -3.93 -16.01
N THR A 180 18.04 -2.64 -16.30
CA THR A 180 18.97 -1.55 -15.95
C THR A 180 19.15 -1.42 -14.43
N GLY A 181 18.08 -1.69 -13.67
CA GLY A 181 18.09 -1.72 -12.21
C GLY A 181 18.80 -2.93 -11.59
N ASP A 182 19.18 -3.93 -12.38
CA ASP A 182 19.93 -5.11 -11.94
C ASP A 182 21.41 -5.03 -12.35
N ARG A 183 22.03 -3.87 -12.14
CA ARG A 183 23.40 -3.57 -12.60
C ARG A 183 24.48 -4.28 -11.78
N SER A 184 24.27 -4.41 -10.48
CA SER A 184 25.24 -4.91 -9.52
C SER A 184 25.06 -6.41 -9.28
N LYS A 185 26.08 -7.17 -9.70
CA LYS A 185 26.18 -8.62 -9.51
C LYS A 185 26.58 -9.05 -8.08
N ILE A 186 26.64 -8.11 -7.14
CA ILE A 186 26.97 -8.43 -5.74
C ILE A 186 25.83 -9.27 -5.16
N LEU A 187 26.16 -10.44 -4.62
CA LEU A 187 25.24 -11.26 -3.84
C LEU A 187 25.39 -10.92 -2.35
N LEU A 188 24.28 -10.61 -1.69
CA LEU A 188 24.26 -10.28 -0.25
C LEU A 188 23.87 -11.46 0.63
N ILE A 189 23.27 -12.47 0.02
CA ILE A 189 22.87 -13.74 0.62
C ILE A 189 23.54 -14.79 -0.26
N SER A 190 24.12 -15.81 0.35
CA SER A 190 24.89 -16.86 -0.34
C SER A 190 24.03 -17.77 -1.22
N ASP A 191 22.71 -17.65 -1.10
CA ASP A 191 21.78 -18.37 -1.94
C ASP A 191 21.55 -17.59 -3.24
N GLU A 192 22.11 -18.11 -4.34
CA GLU A 192 21.87 -17.60 -5.69
C GLU A 192 20.40 -17.69 -6.09
N ASP A 193 19.59 -18.43 -5.32
CA ASP A 193 18.20 -18.70 -5.62
C ASP A 193 17.20 -17.62 -5.18
N ASP A 194 17.63 -16.55 -4.52
CA ASP A 194 16.70 -15.59 -3.91
C ASP A 194 16.18 -14.51 -4.90
N ILE A 195 15.04 -14.80 -5.53
CA ILE A 195 14.27 -13.85 -6.34
C ILE A 195 13.92 -12.59 -5.52
N TYR A 196 13.65 -12.72 -4.23
CA TYR A 196 13.28 -11.58 -3.38
C TYR A 196 14.44 -10.61 -3.19
N GLN A 197 15.67 -11.09 -3.06
CA GLN A 197 16.85 -10.23 -3.09
C GLN A 197 16.90 -9.43 -4.39
N SER A 198 16.65 -10.06 -5.54
CA SER A 198 16.68 -9.38 -6.82
C SER A 198 15.67 -8.24 -6.88
N ILE A 199 14.47 -8.41 -6.33
CA ILE A 199 13.42 -7.37 -6.30
C ILE A 199 13.74 -6.26 -5.30
N LEU A 200 14.11 -6.62 -4.07
CA LEU A 200 14.36 -5.68 -2.97
C LEU A 200 15.50 -4.71 -3.29
N PHE A 201 16.52 -5.18 -4.02
CA PHE A 201 17.68 -4.38 -4.39
C PHE A 201 17.65 -3.89 -5.84
N ASN A 202 16.62 -4.19 -6.61
CA ASN A 202 16.51 -3.67 -7.97
C ASN A 202 16.39 -2.14 -7.94
N GLY A 203 17.19 -1.46 -8.76
CA GLY A 203 17.19 0.00 -8.83
C GLY A 203 15.86 0.59 -9.26
N PHE A 204 15.08 -0.14 -10.07
CA PHE A 204 13.76 0.29 -10.51
C PHE A 204 12.74 0.17 -9.40
N SER A 205 12.83 -0.84 -8.51
CA SER A 205 12.03 -0.90 -7.28
C SER A 205 12.24 0.33 -6.39
N THR A 206 13.51 0.73 -6.19
CA THR A 206 13.84 1.94 -5.41
C THR A 206 13.32 3.21 -6.09
N TYR A 207 13.56 3.36 -7.40
CA TYR A 207 13.04 4.48 -8.19
C TYR A 207 11.51 4.56 -8.15
N TYR A 208 10.83 3.43 -8.31
CA TYR A 208 9.38 3.31 -8.23
C TYR A 208 8.84 3.80 -6.89
N ARG A 209 9.42 3.33 -5.78
CA ARG A 209 9.04 3.78 -4.43
C ARG A 209 9.21 5.29 -4.26
N LEU A 210 10.35 5.85 -4.69
CA LEU A 210 10.58 7.30 -4.66
C LEU A 210 9.55 8.06 -5.52
N LEU A 211 9.29 7.58 -6.73
CA LEU A 211 8.39 8.25 -7.68
C LEU A 211 6.97 8.38 -7.13
N PHE A 212 6.42 7.26 -6.65
CA PHE A 212 5.05 7.25 -6.15
C PHE A 212 4.94 7.89 -4.76
N SER A 213 5.94 7.77 -3.88
CA SER A 213 5.95 8.53 -2.63
C SER A 213 5.94 10.03 -2.87
N ILE A 214 6.71 10.53 -3.85
CA ILE A 214 6.72 11.95 -4.23
C ILE A 214 5.40 12.36 -4.88
N ALA A 215 4.79 11.49 -5.68
CA ALA A 215 3.47 11.73 -6.26
C ALA A 215 2.38 11.84 -5.20
N ILE A 216 2.37 10.97 -4.20
CA ILE A 216 1.43 11.00 -3.08
C ILE A 216 1.68 12.21 -2.18
N PHE A 217 2.94 12.55 -1.92
CA PHE A 217 3.32 13.74 -1.15
C PHE A 217 2.69 15.02 -1.72
N SER A 218 2.50 15.07 -3.05
CA SER A 218 1.85 16.13 -3.83
C SER A 218 2.20 17.54 -3.36
N LYS A 219 3.50 17.86 -3.40
CA LYS A 219 4.04 19.18 -3.03
C LYS A 219 3.56 19.67 -1.66
N GLY A 220 3.56 18.78 -0.67
CA GLY A 220 3.22 19.10 0.71
C GLY A 220 1.73 18.99 1.05
N LYS A 221 0.83 18.74 0.08
CA LYS A 221 -0.60 18.51 0.35
C LYS A 221 -0.84 17.35 1.31
N ALA A 222 0.00 16.32 1.26
CA ALA A 222 -0.07 15.20 2.21
C ALA A 222 0.27 15.59 3.66
N LEU A 223 0.84 16.77 3.92
CA LEU A 223 1.26 17.21 5.26
C LEU A 223 0.57 18.49 5.74
N GLU A 224 0.08 19.32 4.82
CA GLU A 224 -0.33 20.69 5.10
C GLU A 224 -1.77 20.94 4.63
N LEU A 225 -2.70 21.07 5.58
CA LEU A 225 -4.13 21.23 5.27
C LEU A 225 -4.43 22.46 4.41
N ASN A 226 -3.66 23.54 4.57
CA ASN A 226 -3.84 24.78 3.82
C ASN A 226 -3.47 24.67 2.33
N LYS A 227 -2.81 23.57 1.92
CA LYS A 227 -2.49 23.29 0.51
C LYS A 227 -3.58 22.46 -0.20
N LEU A 228 -4.56 21.94 0.54
CA LEU A 228 -5.63 21.09 0.01
C LEU A 228 -6.69 21.91 -0.73
N GLU A 229 -7.02 21.52 -1.96
CA GLU A 229 -7.87 22.32 -2.85
C GLU A 229 -9.34 22.38 -2.41
N ASN A 230 -9.88 21.31 -1.82
CA ASN A 230 -11.29 21.25 -1.46
C ASN A 230 -11.59 21.75 -0.03
N ILE A 231 -10.56 22.22 0.72
CA ILE A 231 -10.71 22.58 2.13
C ILE A 231 -11.78 23.65 2.38
N ALA A 232 -11.96 24.57 1.43
CA ALA A 232 -12.94 25.65 1.53
C ALA A 232 -14.40 25.18 1.48
N ASN A 233 -14.66 24.00 0.90
CA ASN A 233 -16.01 23.43 0.77
C ASN A 233 -16.36 22.48 1.93
N LEU A 234 -15.38 22.17 2.79
CA LEU A 234 -15.52 21.21 3.88
C LEU A 234 -15.81 21.92 5.21
N ASP A 235 -16.66 21.31 6.03
CA ASP A 235 -16.92 21.72 7.40
C ASP A 235 -15.92 21.05 8.34
N ILE A 236 -14.76 21.68 8.51
CA ILE A 236 -13.63 21.10 9.26
C ILE A 236 -13.99 20.83 10.72
N GLU A 237 -14.83 21.66 11.34
CA GLU A 237 -15.26 21.44 12.72
C GLU A 237 -16.17 20.21 12.81
N LYS A 238 -17.11 20.03 11.88
CA LYS A 238 -17.92 18.79 11.86
C LYS A 238 -17.12 17.54 11.55
N ILE A 239 -16.13 17.61 10.65
CA ILE A 239 -15.23 16.48 10.40
C ILE A 239 -14.45 16.15 11.67
N LYS A 240 -13.97 17.17 12.39
CA LYS A 240 -13.31 16.98 13.68
C LYS A 240 -14.24 16.33 14.70
N ASP A 241 -15.48 16.79 14.81
CA ASP A 241 -16.50 16.19 15.69
C ASP A 241 -16.72 14.71 15.35
N PHE A 242 -16.82 14.38 14.06
CA PHE A 242 -16.89 12.99 13.58
C PHE A 242 -15.69 12.16 14.01
N LEU A 243 -14.46 12.66 13.80
CA LEU A 243 -13.24 11.97 14.20
C LEU A 243 -13.15 11.79 15.73
N MET A 244 -13.63 12.77 16.49
CA MET A 244 -13.65 12.72 17.96
C MET A 244 -14.66 11.74 18.54
N MET A 245 -15.56 11.16 17.74
CA MET A 245 -16.44 10.06 18.17
C MET A 245 -15.68 8.75 18.43
N PHE A 246 -14.43 8.64 17.96
CA PHE A 246 -13.66 7.41 18.01
C PHE A 246 -12.53 7.53 19.04
N GLY A 247 -12.41 6.51 19.90
CA GLY A 247 -11.34 6.44 20.89
C GLY A 247 -9.96 6.13 20.28
N SER A 248 -9.93 5.67 19.03
CA SER A 248 -8.69 5.43 18.29
C SER A 248 -8.88 5.70 16.80
N LEU A 249 -7.92 6.41 16.21
CA LEU A 249 -7.88 6.74 14.79
C LEU A 249 -6.73 6.00 14.11
N ILE A 250 -7.03 5.31 13.01
CA ILE A 250 -6.07 4.53 12.23
C ILE A 250 -6.09 5.01 10.79
N SER A 251 -4.91 5.29 10.24
CA SER A 251 -4.74 5.58 8.81
C SER A 251 -4.03 4.42 8.11
N LEU A 252 -4.58 4.03 6.97
CA LEU A 252 -3.89 3.22 5.96
C LEU A 252 -3.19 4.09 4.91
N ASN A 253 -3.49 5.38 4.87
CA ASN A 253 -2.81 6.35 4.00
C ASN A 253 -1.53 6.87 4.64
N TYR A 254 -0.69 7.49 3.81
CA TYR A 254 0.61 8.02 4.21
C TYR A 254 0.57 9.50 4.66
N ASP A 255 -0.53 10.19 4.37
CA ASP A 255 -0.74 11.62 4.66
C ASP A 255 -1.06 11.89 6.13
N LYS A 256 -1.07 13.17 6.50
CA LYS A 256 -1.32 13.66 7.87
C LYS A 256 -2.64 14.41 8.04
N ILE A 257 -3.59 14.21 7.12
CA ILE A 257 -4.81 15.01 7.09
C ILE A 257 -5.63 14.76 8.36
N MET A 258 -5.79 13.50 8.74
CA MET A 258 -6.62 13.11 9.88
C MET A 258 -6.08 13.65 11.21
N GLU A 259 -4.78 13.52 11.51
CA GLU A 259 -4.22 14.07 12.75
C GLU A 259 -4.23 15.60 12.77
N ASN A 260 -4.05 16.25 11.61
CA ASN A 260 -4.07 17.71 11.53
C ASN A 260 -5.48 18.27 11.80
N ILE A 261 -6.55 17.53 11.47
CA ILE A 261 -7.94 17.92 11.75
C ILE A 261 -8.33 17.56 13.19
N ALA A 262 -8.08 16.30 13.60
CA ALA A 262 -8.47 15.82 14.92
C ALA A 262 -7.69 16.50 16.05
N GLY A 263 -6.44 16.90 15.80
CA GLY A 263 -5.52 17.39 16.84
C GLY A 263 -5.07 16.31 17.82
N THR A 264 -5.24 15.03 17.46
CA THR A 264 -4.87 13.86 18.27
C THR A 264 -3.96 12.93 17.47
N SER A 265 -3.33 11.97 18.16
CA SER A 265 -2.51 10.95 17.51
C SER A 265 -3.32 10.03 16.61
N VAL A 266 -2.75 9.70 15.46
CA VAL A 266 -3.26 8.70 14.50
C VAL A 266 -2.23 7.57 14.38
N GLU A 267 -2.72 6.34 14.41
CA GLU A 267 -1.90 5.16 14.17
C GLU A 267 -1.75 4.92 12.67
N HIS A 268 -0.51 5.03 12.17
CA HIS A 268 -0.18 4.85 10.75
C HIS A 268 0.26 3.41 10.47
N PHE A 269 -0.59 2.64 9.81
CA PHE A 269 -0.39 1.20 9.65
C PHE A 269 0.48 0.84 8.45
N HIS A 270 0.48 1.65 7.37
CA HIS A 270 1.32 1.45 6.18
C HIS A 270 2.52 2.41 6.09
N GLY A 271 2.82 3.15 7.15
CA GLY A 271 3.89 4.17 7.19
C GLY A 271 3.35 5.60 7.07
N GLN A 272 4.21 6.60 7.27
CA GLN A 272 3.81 8.02 7.21
C GLN A 272 4.95 8.92 6.74
N PHE A 273 4.61 10.07 6.15
CA PHE A 273 5.61 11.11 5.91
C PHE A 273 6.12 11.72 7.23
N ILE A 274 7.43 11.81 7.41
CA ILE A 274 8.03 12.46 8.58
C ILE A 274 9.09 13.49 8.19
N ARG A 275 9.28 14.52 9.02
CA ARG A 275 10.25 15.61 8.78
C ARG A 275 11.68 15.29 9.24
N ASN A 276 11.95 14.05 9.60
CA ASN A 276 13.24 13.58 10.09
C ASN A 276 13.74 12.43 9.24
N LYS A 277 15.05 12.33 9.06
CA LYS A 277 15.64 11.21 8.33
C LYS A 277 15.48 9.91 9.13
N GLU A 278 15.01 8.86 8.48
CA GLU A 278 14.92 7.51 9.04
C GLU A 278 15.46 6.47 8.07
N TYR A 279 15.92 5.35 8.62
CA TYR A 279 16.42 4.23 7.83
C TYR A 279 15.54 3.02 8.04
N VAL A 280 15.11 2.39 6.94
CA VAL A 280 14.43 1.10 6.95
C VAL A 280 15.31 0.15 6.17
N TYR A 281 15.77 -0.90 6.84
CA TYR A 281 16.72 -1.86 6.31
C TYR A 281 17.96 -1.17 5.69
N TYR A 282 18.56 -0.28 6.48
CA TYR A 282 19.75 0.54 6.20
C TYR A 282 19.62 1.52 5.03
N GLN A 283 18.39 1.74 4.55
CA GLN A 283 18.09 2.61 3.41
C GLN A 283 17.23 3.77 3.87
N SER A 284 17.60 4.98 3.45
CA SER A 284 16.83 6.20 3.65
C SER A 284 16.36 6.73 2.30
N LEU A 285 15.05 6.87 2.15
CA LEU A 285 14.38 7.43 0.98
C LEU A 285 13.69 8.73 1.40
N GLY A 286 13.92 9.81 0.67
CA GLY A 286 13.27 11.07 0.98
C GLY A 286 13.39 12.14 -0.08
N LEU A 287 12.88 13.32 0.26
CA LEU A 287 12.79 14.50 -0.59
C LEU A 287 13.22 15.73 0.20
N ASN A 288 14.09 16.54 -0.40
CA ASN A 288 14.40 17.87 0.11
C ASN A 288 13.29 18.84 -0.31
N TYR A 289 12.49 19.33 0.65
CA TYR A 289 11.30 20.14 0.41
C TYR A 289 11.16 21.26 1.44
N ASP A 290 10.85 22.49 1.00
CA ASP A 290 10.65 23.70 1.83
C ASP A 290 11.65 23.84 2.99
N LYS A 291 12.96 23.72 2.67
CA LYS A 291 14.13 23.83 3.58
C LYS A 291 14.28 22.69 4.60
N GLY A 292 13.56 21.58 4.43
CA GLY A 292 13.68 20.39 5.27
C GLY A 292 13.78 19.10 4.47
N TYR A 293 14.05 18.01 5.17
CA TYR A 293 14.03 16.66 4.63
C TYR A 293 12.70 16.00 4.99
N ILE A 294 11.97 15.52 3.99
CA ILE A 294 10.79 14.67 4.20
C ILE A 294 11.20 13.24 3.92
N SER A 295 11.16 12.40 4.95
CA SER A 295 11.35 10.97 4.84
C SER A 295 10.05 10.28 4.46
N PHE A 296 10.19 9.24 3.66
CA PHE A 296 9.16 8.27 3.34
C PHE A 296 9.77 6.86 3.24
N SER A 297 10.84 6.61 4.01
CA SER A 297 11.53 5.31 4.05
C SER A 297 10.62 4.18 4.56
N ASP A 298 9.70 4.52 5.48
CA ASP A 298 8.78 3.57 6.13
C ASP A 298 7.47 3.33 5.37
N LEU A 299 7.23 4.04 4.27
CA LEU A 299 6.05 3.82 3.43
C LEU A 299 6.12 2.42 2.79
N MET A 300 5.08 1.63 3.03
CA MET A 300 4.92 0.27 2.54
C MET A 300 4.33 0.24 1.12
N LEU A 301 4.99 0.95 0.21
CA LEU A 301 4.53 1.13 -1.17
C LEU A 301 5.07 0.00 -2.05
N GLY A 302 4.17 -0.88 -2.50
CA GLY A 302 4.48 -2.09 -3.29
C GLY A 302 3.62 -3.28 -2.90
N ASP A 303 3.88 -4.41 -3.54
CA ASP A 303 3.06 -5.61 -3.39
C ASP A 303 3.05 -6.21 -1.98
N TYR A 304 1.99 -6.98 -1.71
CA TYR A 304 1.79 -7.63 -0.42
C TYR A 304 2.93 -8.61 -0.07
N PHE A 305 3.42 -9.39 -1.03
CA PHE A 305 4.37 -10.50 -0.81
C PHE A 305 5.77 -10.00 -0.45
N THR A 306 6.22 -8.90 -1.05
CA THR A 306 7.60 -8.40 -0.86
C THR A 306 7.64 -7.19 0.05
N PHE A 307 6.89 -6.13 -0.27
CA PHE A 307 7.06 -4.82 0.37
C PHE A 307 6.19 -4.65 1.62
N LYS A 308 4.99 -5.23 1.67
CA LYS A 308 4.13 -5.14 2.87
C LYS A 308 4.36 -6.23 3.91
N THR A 309 4.99 -7.35 3.54
CA THR A 309 5.23 -8.48 4.46
C THR A 309 6.71 -8.78 4.67
N LEU A 310 7.43 -9.17 3.63
CA LEU A 310 8.82 -9.61 3.75
C LEU A 310 9.76 -8.49 4.22
N LEU A 311 9.73 -7.31 3.59
CA LEU A 311 10.61 -6.19 3.93
C LEU A 311 10.45 -5.75 5.40
N PRO A 312 9.23 -5.57 5.96
CA PRO A 312 9.05 -5.31 7.38
C PRO A 312 9.63 -6.39 8.29
N VAL A 313 9.54 -7.67 7.90
CA VAL A 313 10.16 -8.77 8.66
C VAL A 313 11.68 -8.66 8.64
N ILE A 314 12.27 -8.42 7.47
CA ILE A 314 13.72 -8.24 7.32
C ILE A 314 14.20 -7.04 8.14
N ASN A 315 13.51 -5.88 8.06
CA ASN A 315 13.84 -4.71 8.85
C ASN A 315 13.86 -5.05 10.35
N ASN A 316 12.84 -5.77 10.81
CA ASN A 316 12.70 -6.20 12.20
C ASN A 316 13.75 -7.21 12.65
N LEU A 317 14.26 -8.05 11.76
CA LEU A 317 15.37 -8.95 12.07
C LEU A 317 16.72 -8.22 12.03
N SER A 318 16.80 -7.12 11.29
CA SER A 318 17.96 -6.21 11.28
C SER A 318 17.89 -5.11 12.36
N ARG A 319 17.13 -5.35 13.44
CA ARG A 319 17.03 -4.43 14.58
C ARG A 319 18.41 -4.20 15.22
N GLY A 320 18.68 -2.95 15.59
CA GLY A 320 19.95 -2.49 16.14
C GLY A 320 20.71 -1.55 15.21
N GLY A 321 21.25 -0.48 15.78
CA GLY A 321 21.99 0.55 15.04
C GLY A 321 21.08 1.68 14.55
N ILE A 322 21.04 1.89 13.23
CA ILE A 322 20.42 3.07 12.60
C ILE A 322 18.98 2.85 12.10
N ASN A 323 18.53 1.60 12.05
CA ASN A 323 17.21 1.26 11.53
C ASN A 323 16.10 1.69 12.48
N LYS A 324 15.00 2.19 11.92
CA LYS A 324 13.78 2.48 12.65
C LYS A 324 13.16 1.20 13.18
N ASP A 325 12.81 1.21 14.45
CA ASP A 325 11.99 0.17 15.06
C ASP A 325 10.57 0.23 14.49
N SER A 326 10.11 -0.87 13.91
CA SER A 326 8.79 -0.97 13.29
C SER A 326 8.02 -2.14 13.89
N LEU A 327 6.90 -1.88 14.56
CA LEU A 327 5.99 -2.96 14.92
C LEU A 327 5.39 -3.60 13.66
N ARG A 328 5.20 -4.93 13.70
CA ARG A 328 4.50 -5.63 12.61
C ARG A 328 3.05 -5.17 12.59
N PHE A 329 2.42 -5.25 11.42
CA PHE A 329 1.02 -4.87 11.25
C PHE A 329 0.09 -5.58 12.25
N SER A 330 0.26 -6.90 12.42
CA SER A 330 -0.48 -7.72 13.38
C SER A 330 -0.31 -7.19 14.81
N ASP A 331 0.93 -6.93 15.21
CA ASP A 331 1.25 -6.48 16.58
C ASP A 331 0.66 -5.10 16.87
N LYS A 332 0.65 -4.19 15.86
CA LYS A 332 -0.02 -2.89 15.97
C LYS A 332 -1.52 -3.07 16.21
N MET A 333 -2.17 -3.91 15.42
CA MET A 333 -3.61 -4.18 15.53
C MET A 333 -3.97 -4.82 16.87
N ASP A 334 -3.25 -5.87 17.26
CA ASP A 334 -3.45 -6.59 18.52
C ASP A 334 -3.30 -5.65 19.73
N ASN A 335 -2.21 -4.86 19.76
CA ASN A 335 -1.97 -3.92 20.84
C ASN A 335 -3.03 -2.84 20.90
N LEU A 336 -3.44 -2.29 19.76
CA LEU A 336 -4.45 -1.23 19.72
C LEU A 336 -5.79 -1.73 20.26
N ILE A 337 -6.26 -2.88 19.76
CA ILE A 337 -7.54 -3.47 20.18
C ILE A 337 -7.52 -3.82 21.66
N LYS A 338 -6.44 -4.47 22.12
CA LYS A 338 -6.32 -4.89 23.52
C LYS A 338 -6.22 -3.70 24.48
N ASN A 339 -5.36 -2.72 24.18
CA ASN A 339 -5.08 -1.62 25.10
C ASN A 339 -6.25 -0.64 25.22
N ASN A 340 -7.04 -0.47 24.17
CA ASN A 340 -8.19 0.44 24.16
C ASN A 340 -9.52 -0.30 24.31
N SER A 341 -9.49 -1.62 24.54
CA SER A 341 -10.69 -2.48 24.63
C SER A 341 -11.66 -2.28 23.46
N ILE A 342 -11.12 -2.11 22.24
CA ILE A 342 -11.93 -1.82 21.05
C ILE A 342 -12.77 -3.04 20.73
N ASN A 343 -14.08 -2.85 20.65
CA ASN A 343 -15.04 -3.88 20.25
C ASN A 343 -15.89 -3.46 19.05
N ASN A 344 -15.82 -2.19 18.61
CA ASN A 344 -16.47 -1.70 17.41
C ASN A 344 -15.43 -1.04 16.48
N VAL A 345 -15.42 -1.40 15.20
CA VAL A 345 -14.52 -0.79 14.22
C VAL A 345 -15.29 -0.30 13.00
N VAL A 346 -15.12 0.98 12.70
CA VAL A 346 -15.65 1.62 11.50
C VAL A 346 -14.55 1.66 10.44
N ILE A 347 -14.85 1.18 9.23
CA ILE A 347 -13.93 1.19 8.09
C ILE A 347 -14.47 2.19 7.06
N PHE A 348 -13.71 3.25 6.81
CA PHE A 348 -14.08 4.35 5.91
C PHE A 348 -13.10 4.48 4.75
N GLY A 349 -13.60 4.46 3.51
CA GLY A 349 -12.79 4.76 2.32
C GLY A 349 -11.68 3.75 2.01
N MET A 350 -11.78 2.51 2.50
CA MET A 350 -10.85 1.42 2.23
C MET A 350 -11.36 0.54 1.07
N ASN A 351 -10.46 0.23 0.12
CA ASN A 351 -10.76 -0.74 -0.92
C ASN A 351 -10.38 -2.15 -0.42
N ILE A 352 -11.40 -2.92 -0.04
CA ILE A 352 -11.23 -4.23 0.58
C ILE A 352 -10.50 -5.25 -0.31
N GLU A 353 -10.55 -5.11 -1.63
CA GLU A 353 -9.86 -6.01 -2.57
C GLU A 353 -8.33 -5.89 -2.45
N ASN A 354 -7.84 -4.71 -2.07
CA ASN A 354 -6.40 -4.44 -1.90
C ASN A 354 -5.94 -4.56 -0.44
N ASP A 355 -6.87 -4.53 0.52
CA ASP A 355 -6.58 -4.41 1.95
C ASP A 355 -7.17 -5.56 2.79
N GLN A 356 -7.30 -6.75 2.20
CA GLN A 356 -7.79 -7.96 2.87
C GLN A 356 -7.01 -8.32 4.14
N HIS A 357 -5.70 -8.03 4.16
CA HIS A 357 -4.87 -8.24 5.34
C HIS A 357 -5.30 -7.36 6.52
N VAL A 358 -5.86 -6.18 6.28
CA VAL A 358 -6.39 -5.31 7.34
C VAL A 358 -7.55 -6.01 8.04
N LEU A 359 -8.52 -6.51 7.25
CA LEU A 359 -9.68 -7.23 7.78
C LEU A 359 -9.28 -8.51 8.52
N ARG A 360 -8.37 -9.29 7.95
CA ARG A 360 -7.87 -10.52 8.58
C ARG A 360 -7.20 -10.24 9.93
N ASN A 361 -6.35 -9.21 10.00
CA ASN A 361 -5.69 -8.85 11.26
C ASN A 361 -6.66 -8.24 12.28
N LEU A 362 -7.70 -7.54 11.83
CA LEU A 362 -8.77 -7.04 12.71
C LEU A 362 -9.52 -8.20 13.39
N MET A 363 -9.92 -9.23 12.61
CA MET A 363 -10.57 -10.43 13.15
C MET A 363 -9.68 -11.14 14.19
N LEU A 364 -8.39 -11.30 13.87
CA LEU A 364 -7.41 -11.88 14.80
C LEU A 364 -7.24 -11.03 16.05
N GLY A 365 -7.17 -9.71 15.92
CA GLY A 365 -7.01 -8.82 17.06
C GLY A 365 -8.20 -8.85 18.02
N PHE A 366 -9.43 -8.91 17.50
CA PHE A 366 -10.61 -9.13 18.32
C PHE A 366 -10.55 -10.47 19.07
N TYR A 367 -10.19 -11.54 18.37
CA TYR A 367 -10.04 -12.88 18.96
C TYR A 367 -8.97 -12.91 20.05
N ASN A 368 -7.78 -12.38 19.76
CA ASN A 368 -6.63 -12.35 20.68
C ASN A 368 -6.92 -11.52 21.94
N ALA A 369 -7.66 -10.42 21.79
CA ALA A 369 -8.12 -9.60 22.90
C ALA A 369 -9.37 -10.17 23.60
N ARG A 370 -9.95 -11.28 23.12
CA ARG A 370 -11.16 -11.93 23.62
C ARG A 370 -12.37 -10.99 23.70
N GLN A 371 -12.49 -10.10 22.71
CA GLN A 371 -13.58 -9.14 22.66
C GLN A 371 -14.93 -9.86 22.59
N GLN A 372 -15.88 -9.37 23.37
CA GLN A 372 -17.25 -9.90 23.39
C GLN A 372 -18.11 -9.07 22.43
N ALA A 373 -18.94 -9.77 21.64
CA ALA A 373 -19.80 -9.15 20.63
C ALA A 373 -19.08 -8.09 19.76
N PRO A 374 -17.95 -8.44 19.11
CA PRO A 374 -17.26 -7.51 18.22
C PRO A 374 -18.15 -7.10 17.05
N HIS A 375 -18.01 -5.85 16.61
CA HIS A 375 -18.78 -5.26 15.53
C HIS A 375 -17.88 -4.57 14.50
N ILE A 376 -18.18 -4.76 13.23
CA ILE A 376 -17.55 -4.05 12.12
C ILE A 376 -18.61 -3.28 11.34
N ILE A 377 -18.39 -1.99 11.15
CA ILE A 377 -19.20 -1.14 10.29
C ILE A 377 -18.40 -0.77 9.04
N TYR A 378 -18.86 -1.21 7.87
CA TYR A 378 -18.24 -0.86 6.59
C TYR A 378 -18.98 0.30 5.92
N CYS A 379 -18.26 1.40 5.69
CA CYS A 379 -18.76 2.56 4.94
C CYS A 379 -18.53 2.34 3.45
N TYR A 380 -19.60 2.08 2.71
CA TYR A 380 -19.54 1.77 1.28
C TYR A 380 -20.00 2.96 0.44
N PHE A 381 -19.32 3.23 -0.68
CA PHE A 381 -19.73 4.29 -1.61
C PHE A 381 -20.61 3.73 -2.74
N THR A 382 -20.34 2.51 -3.21
CA THR A 382 -21.15 1.83 -4.24
C THR A 382 -21.68 0.49 -3.75
N ASN A 383 -22.78 0.02 -4.34
CA ASN A 383 -23.31 -1.31 -4.04
C ASN A 383 -22.32 -2.42 -4.43
N GLU A 384 -21.50 -2.20 -5.45
CA GLU A 384 -20.46 -3.13 -5.88
C GLU A 384 -19.40 -3.31 -4.77
N GLU A 385 -18.96 -2.22 -4.13
CA GLU A 385 -18.04 -2.27 -2.98
C GLU A 385 -18.67 -3.00 -1.79
N LYS A 386 -19.96 -2.77 -1.52
CA LYS A 386 -20.68 -3.48 -0.44
C LYS A 386 -20.69 -4.98 -0.68
N GLU A 387 -21.00 -5.44 -1.89
CA GLU A 387 -21.00 -6.86 -2.23
C GLU A 387 -19.59 -7.45 -2.24
N SER A 388 -18.60 -6.70 -2.74
CA SER A 388 -17.18 -7.09 -2.67
C SER A 388 -16.75 -7.27 -1.21
N PHE A 389 -17.11 -6.34 -0.31
CA PHE A 389 -16.79 -6.48 1.12
C PHE A 389 -17.40 -7.73 1.74
N LYS A 390 -18.66 -8.07 1.45
CA LYS A 390 -19.29 -9.30 1.97
C LYS A 390 -18.54 -10.55 1.53
N GLN A 391 -18.23 -10.64 0.24
CA GLN A 391 -17.49 -11.77 -0.31
C GLN A 391 -16.10 -11.89 0.33
N GLN A 392 -15.41 -10.77 0.49
CA GLN A 392 -14.08 -10.74 1.09
C GLN A 392 -14.11 -11.05 2.59
N PHE A 393 -15.13 -10.60 3.31
CA PHE A 393 -15.30 -10.91 4.73
C PHE A 393 -15.33 -12.41 4.98
N ASP A 394 -16.10 -13.16 4.19
CA ASP A 394 -16.16 -14.61 4.33
C ASP A 394 -14.87 -15.28 3.80
N ALA A 395 -14.34 -14.80 2.67
CA ALA A 395 -13.17 -15.40 2.01
C ALA A 395 -11.89 -15.33 2.84
N VAL A 396 -11.72 -14.30 3.69
CA VAL A 396 -10.52 -14.16 4.53
C VAL A 396 -10.56 -15.03 5.79
N ILE A 397 -11.69 -15.68 6.11
CA ILE A 397 -11.83 -16.55 7.29
C ILE A 397 -11.25 -17.93 6.96
N THR A 398 -9.92 -17.99 6.99
CA THR A 398 -9.13 -19.21 6.76
C THR A 398 -8.18 -19.46 7.93
N PHE A 399 -8.74 -19.42 9.13
CA PHE A 399 -8.01 -19.59 10.38
C PHE A 399 -8.13 -21.04 10.91
N SER A 400 -7.63 -21.29 12.11
CA SER A 400 -8.00 -22.50 12.85
C SER A 400 -9.51 -22.55 13.07
N LYS A 401 -10.05 -23.75 13.37
CA LYS A 401 -11.49 -23.95 13.59
C LYS A 401 -12.06 -22.98 14.63
N GLU A 402 -11.40 -22.86 15.78
CA GLU A 402 -11.82 -22.00 16.89
C GLU A 402 -11.87 -20.51 16.49
N VAL A 403 -10.82 -20.02 15.84
CA VAL A 403 -10.75 -18.62 15.40
C VAL A 403 -11.76 -18.35 14.29
N SER A 404 -11.99 -19.31 13.40
CA SER A 404 -12.98 -19.18 12.33
C SER A 404 -14.41 -19.14 12.89
N GLU A 405 -14.73 -19.99 13.87
CA GLU A 405 -16.00 -19.94 14.59
C GLU A 405 -16.20 -18.59 15.29
N TYR A 406 -15.16 -18.03 15.91
CA TYR A 406 -15.23 -16.69 16.47
C TYR A 406 -15.46 -15.61 15.39
N ALA A 407 -14.67 -15.63 14.31
CA ALA A 407 -14.72 -14.63 13.25
C ALA A 407 -16.08 -14.60 12.53
N CYS A 408 -16.68 -15.77 12.29
CA CYS A 408 -18.04 -15.87 11.72
C CYS A 408 -19.13 -15.24 12.61
N ASN A 409 -18.87 -15.06 13.90
CA ASN A 409 -19.81 -14.45 14.84
C ASN A 409 -19.59 -12.94 15.04
N ILE A 410 -18.62 -12.33 14.36
CA ILE A 410 -18.44 -10.86 14.37
C ILE A 410 -19.65 -10.25 13.64
N ASP A 411 -20.37 -9.34 14.31
CA ASP A 411 -21.48 -8.65 13.64
C ASP A 411 -20.93 -7.68 12.60
N VAL A 412 -21.65 -7.55 11.50
CA VAL A 412 -21.27 -6.69 10.38
C VAL A 412 -22.46 -5.84 9.99
N SER A 413 -22.23 -4.53 9.95
CA SER A 413 -23.20 -3.53 9.49
C SER A 413 -22.63 -2.65 8.39
N PHE A 414 -23.51 -2.02 7.64
CA PHE A 414 -23.17 -1.18 6.50
C PHE A 414 -23.79 0.20 6.65
N ILE A 415 -23.09 1.23 6.20
CA ILE A 415 -23.63 2.58 6.04
C ILE A 415 -23.12 3.18 4.74
N LYS A 416 -23.96 3.98 4.08
CA LYS A 416 -23.54 4.69 2.86
C LYS A 416 -22.58 5.81 3.22
N THR A 417 -21.42 5.82 2.59
CA THR A 417 -20.43 6.88 2.74
C THR A 417 -21.03 8.26 2.43
N GLN A 418 -21.94 8.35 1.45
CA GLN A 418 -22.60 9.61 1.09
C GLN A 418 -23.43 10.21 2.23
N ASP A 419 -24.04 9.37 3.08
CA ASP A 419 -24.81 9.84 4.23
C ASP A 419 -23.87 10.48 5.27
N LEU A 420 -22.71 9.87 5.52
CA LEU A 420 -21.67 10.41 6.40
C LEU A 420 -21.07 11.70 5.85
N LEU A 421 -20.76 11.74 4.54
CA LEU A 421 -20.19 12.93 3.89
C LEU A 421 -21.17 14.11 3.96
N LYS A 422 -22.46 13.86 3.73
CA LYS A 422 -23.49 14.90 3.83
C LYS A 422 -23.66 15.43 5.26
N GLU A 423 -23.61 14.54 6.25
CA GLU A 423 -23.78 14.92 7.66
C GLU A 423 -22.56 15.69 8.21
N TYR A 424 -21.35 15.19 7.92
CA TYR A 424 -20.14 15.63 8.61
C TYR A 424 -19.11 16.36 7.75
N PHE A 425 -19.07 16.16 6.43
CA PHE A 425 -17.97 16.69 5.60
C PHE A 425 -18.34 17.97 4.88
N TYR A 426 -19.52 18.04 4.26
CA TYR A 426 -19.87 19.19 3.42
C TYR A 426 -20.58 20.29 4.22
N LYS A 427 -20.24 21.55 3.91
CA LYS A 427 -20.97 22.70 4.43
C LYS A 427 -22.43 22.64 3.98
N SER A 428 -23.34 22.80 4.93
CA SER A 428 -24.79 22.78 4.71
C SER A 428 -25.30 24.04 4.01
#